data_AF-F0UNW5-F1
#
_entry.id   AF-F0UNW5-F1
#
_cell.length_a   1.000
_cell.length_b   1.000
_cell.length_c   1.000
_cell.angle_alpha   90.00
_cell.angle_beta   90.00
_cell.angle_gamma   90.00
#
_symmetry.space_group_name_H-M   'P 1'
#
loop_
_entity.id
_entity.type
_entity.pdbx_description
1 polymer ?
#
loop_
_entity_poly.entity_id
_entity_poly.type
_entity_poly.pdbx_seq_one_letter_code
_entity_poly.pdbx_strand_id
1 'polypeptide(L)'
;MARGKALDQPDAGLKGLDHYQQKLPKWRYKLRTALLPLVRWETPYLAWFQERMRNPSLDSWFAITANLGTHTFYMIMLPVLFWCGYTEVGRGIRRLHQRLV
;
A
#
# COMPACT_ATOMS: atom_id res chain seq x y z
N MET A 1 -21.34 13.45 -29.73
CA MET A 1 -20.62 12.58 -28.76
C MET A 1 -19.38 13.34 -28.31
N ALA A 2 -19.46 14.02 -27.16
CA ALA A 2 -18.42 14.93 -26.68
C ALA A 2 -17.26 14.15 -26.03
N ARG A 3 -16.09 14.13 -26.68
CA ARG A 3 -14.85 13.57 -26.12
C ARG A 3 -13.78 14.66 -26.16
N GLY A 4 -13.78 15.53 -25.17
CA GLY A 4 -12.80 16.60 -25.04
C GLY A 4 -12.46 16.84 -23.57
N LYS A 5 -11.15 16.85 -23.26
CA LYS A 5 -10.50 17.24 -21.99
C LYS A 5 -10.33 16.19 -20.88
N ALA A 6 -9.56 15.14 -21.11
CA ALA A 6 -9.07 14.26 -20.04
C ALA A 6 -7.55 14.02 -20.07
N LEU A 7 -6.76 14.91 -20.70
CA LEU A 7 -5.31 14.70 -20.90
C LEU A 7 -4.40 15.80 -20.30
N ASP A 8 -4.90 16.64 -19.40
CA ASP A 8 -4.04 17.65 -18.76
C ASP A 8 -4.55 18.06 -17.37
N GLN A 9 -4.84 17.07 -16.53
CA GLN A 9 -5.00 17.35 -15.10
C GLN A 9 -3.70 16.97 -14.40
N PRO A 10 -2.91 17.96 -13.94
CA PRO A 10 -1.72 17.66 -13.15
C PRO A 10 -2.09 16.81 -11.94
N ASP A 11 -1.24 15.86 -11.58
CA ASP A 11 -1.41 14.99 -10.42
C ASP A 11 -1.74 15.82 -9.17
N ALA A 12 -2.44 15.21 -8.21
CA ALA A 12 -2.82 15.90 -6.98
C ALA A 12 -1.60 16.56 -6.26
N GLY A 13 -0.39 16.08 -6.45
CA GLY A 13 0.83 16.71 -5.93
C GLY A 13 1.28 18.00 -6.65
N LEU A 14 0.84 18.21 -7.90
CA LEU A 14 1.31 19.26 -8.82
C LEU A 14 0.28 20.38 -9.05
N LYS A 15 -0.95 20.23 -8.53
CA LYS A 15 -1.98 21.28 -8.60
C LYS A 15 -1.58 22.48 -7.74
N GLY A 16 -1.80 23.68 -8.26
CA GLY A 16 -1.55 24.94 -7.56
C GLY A 16 -2.26 25.02 -6.21
N LEU A 17 -1.65 25.71 -5.24
CA LEU A 17 -2.15 25.84 -3.87
C LEU A 17 -3.59 26.38 -3.81
N ASP A 18 -3.96 27.22 -4.77
CA ASP A 18 -5.29 27.82 -4.93
C ASP A 18 -6.38 26.77 -5.17
N HIS A 19 -6.06 25.67 -5.86
CA HIS A 19 -7.01 24.56 -6.10
C HIS A 19 -7.42 23.88 -4.79
N TYR A 20 -6.48 23.78 -3.84
CA TYR A 20 -6.72 23.15 -2.55
C TYR A 20 -7.42 24.09 -1.57
N GLN A 21 -7.15 25.38 -1.65
CA GLN A 21 -7.79 26.38 -0.80
C GLN A 21 -9.30 26.51 -1.10
N GLN A 22 -9.70 26.35 -2.36
CA GLN A 22 -11.10 26.45 -2.77
C GLN A 22 -11.91 25.18 -2.51
N LYS A 23 -11.28 23.99 -2.54
CA LYS A 23 -11.98 22.70 -2.38
C LYS A 23 -11.96 22.12 -0.97
N LEU A 24 -11.00 22.49 -0.11
CA LEU A 24 -10.85 21.89 1.21
C LEU A 24 -11.35 22.81 2.34
N PRO A 25 -11.95 22.23 3.41
CA PRO A 25 -12.22 22.95 4.64
C PRO A 25 -10.97 23.61 5.21
N LYS A 26 -11.10 24.84 5.73
CA LYS A 26 -9.98 25.67 6.22
C LYS A 26 -9.06 24.93 7.22
N TRP A 27 -9.59 24.02 8.04
CA TRP A 27 -8.80 23.24 9.00
C TRP A 27 -7.92 22.16 8.33
N ARG A 28 -8.42 21.47 7.29
CA ARG A 28 -7.65 20.47 6.52
C ARG A 28 -6.55 21.14 5.70
N TYR A 29 -6.85 22.33 5.16
CA TYR A 29 -5.87 23.13 4.45
C TYR A 29 -4.73 23.56 5.38
N LYS A 30 -5.02 24.08 6.57
CA LYS A 30 -3.99 24.43 7.57
C LYS A 30 -3.11 23.23 7.95
N LEU A 31 -3.72 22.08 8.23
CA LEU A 31 -2.98 20.85 8.53
C LEU A 31 -2.09 20.41 7.36
N ARG A 32 -2.62 20.42 6.14
CA ARG A 32 -1.86 20.10 4.93
C ARG A 32 -0.70 21.08 4.74
N THR A 33 -0.92 22.38 4.85
CA THR A 33 0.13 23.39 4.67
C THR A 33 1.25 23.27 5.71
N ALA A 34 0.94 22.83 6.93
CA ALA A 34 1.94 22.54 7.95
C ALA A 34 2.71 21.23 7.71
N LEU A 35 2.04 20.17 7.27
CA LEU A 35 2.66 18.87 7.00
C LEU A 35 3.41 18.80 5.66
N LEU A 36 2.98 19.56 4.65
CA LEU A 36 3.57 19.54 3.31
C LEU A 36 5.07 19.88 3.30
N PRO A 37 5.59 20.90 4.01
CA PRO A 37 7.02 21.11 4.09
C PRO A 37 7.73 19.95 4.79
N LEU A 38 7.18 19.38 5.87
CA LEU A 38 7.77 18.24 6.56
C LEU A 38 7.92 17.02 5.62
N VAL A 39 6.85 16.66 4.92
CA VAL A 39 6.86 15.54 3.96
C VAL A 39 7.83 15.82 2.80
N ARG A 40 7.92 17.06 2.31
CA ARG A 40 8.90 17.45 1.27
C ARG A 40 10.34 17.30 1.73
N TRP A 41 10.62 17.54 3.01
CA TRP A 41 11.94 17.30 3.60
C TRP A 41 12.25 15.80 3.72
N GLU A 42 11.25 14.97 3.96
CA GLU A 42 11.42 13.51 4.08
C GLU A 42 11.52 12.79 2.72
N THR A 43 10.82 13.32 1.70
CA THR A 43 10.76 12.76 0.35
C THR A 43 12.13 12.44 -0.28
N PRO A 44 13.19 13.28 -0.20
CA PRO A 44 14.50 12.94 -0.76
C PRO A 44 15.17 11.74 -0.06
N TYR A 45 15.00 11.62 1.27
CA TYR A 45 15.52 10.48 2.02
C TYR A 45 14.78 9.18 1.67
N LEU A 46 13.45 9.25 1.55
CA LEU A 46 12.64 8.13 1.08
C LEU A 46 13.00 7.75 -0.35
N ALA A 47 13.23 8.71 -1.24
CA ALA A 47 13.63 8.45 -2.62
C ALA A 47 15.00 7.76 -2.69
N TRP A 48 15.99 8.24 -1.93
CA TRP A 48 17.30 7.60 -1.83
C TRP A 48 17.20 6.15 -1.31
N PHE A 49 16.37 5.93 -0.28
CA PHE A 49 16.12 4.58 0.24
C PHE A 49 15.41 3.70 -0.79
N GLN A 50 14.40 4.22 -1.47
CA GLN A 50 13.68 3.52 -2.54
C GLN A 50 14.61 3.15 -3.70
N GLU A 51 15.49 4.05 -4.14
CA GLU A 51 16.49 3.76 -5.17
C GLU A 51 17.47 2.66 -4.75
N ARG A 52 17.84 2.62 -3.47
CA ARG A 52 18.80 1.63 -2.96
C ARG A 52 18.17 0.25 -2.73
N MET A 53 16.91 0.21 -2.29
CA MET A 53 16.22 -1.02 -1.89
C MET A 53 15.34 -1.62 -2.99
N ARG A 54 14.91 -0.85 -4.00
CA ARG A 54 14.03 -1.34 -5.06
C ARG A 54 14.76 -2.33 -5.94
N ASN A 55 14.45 -3.60 -5.76
CA ASN A 55 14.90 -4.70 -6.60
C ASN A 55 13.66 -5.49 -7.04
N PRO A 56 13.48 -5.81 -8.34
CA PRO A 56 12.33 -6.58 -8.84
C PRO A 56 12.06 -7.88 -8.07
N SER A 57 13.10 -8.53 -7.53
CA SER A 57 12.96 -9.72 -6.70
C SER A 57 12.33 -9.42 -5.33
N LEU A 58 12.68 -8.30 -4.69
CA LEU A 58 12.12 -7.90 -3.40
C LEU A 58 10.67 -7.42 -3.54
N ASP A 59 10.35 -6.71 -4.62
CA ASP A 59 8.98 -6.29 -4.91
C ASP A 59 8.06 -7.49 -5.14
N SER A 60 8.54 -8.51 -5.87
CA SER A 60 7.81 -9.77 -6.08
C SER A 60 7.65 -10.56 -4.77
N TRP A 61 8.72 -10.64 -3.97
CA TRP A 61 8.67 -11.30 -2.67
C TRP A 61 7.71 -10.59 -1.70
N PHE A 62 7.68 -9.26 -1.69
CA PHE A 62 6.74 -8.48 -0.90
C PHE A 62 5.29 -8.69 -1.37
N ALA A 63 5.05 -8.70 -2.68
CA ALA A 63 3.74 -8.97 -3.24
C ALA A 63 3.24 -10.39 -2.89
N ILE A 64 4.11 -11.39 -3.01
CA ILE A 64 3.78 -12.77 -2.64
C ILE A 64 3.51 -12.84 -1.13
N THR A 65 4.38 -12.27 -0.31
CA THR A 65 4.27 -12.32 1.16
C THR A 65 3.06 -11.57 1.70
N ALA A 66 2.69 -10.44 1.10
CA ALA A 66 1.44 -9.74 1.42
C ALA A 66 0.22 -10.62 1.16
N ASN A 67 0.23 -11.38 0.04
CA ASN A 67 -0.82 -12.33 -0.29
C ASN A 67 -0.80 -13.59 0.59
N LEU A 68 0.36 -14.01 1.12
CA LEU A 68 0.47 -15.11 2.09
C LEU A 68 -0.26 -14.80 3.42
N GLY A 69 -0.44 -13.53 3.77
CA GLY A 69 -1.19 -13.13 4.96
C GLY A 69 -2.71 -13.16 4.80
N THR A 70 -3.22 -13.37 3.59
CA THR A 70 -4.66 -13.23 3.28
C THR A 70 -5.44 -14.54 3.44
N HIS A 71 -6.76 -14.42 3.60
CA HIS A 71 -7.67 -15.57 3.70
C HIS A 71 -7.50 -16.57 2.54
N THR A 72 -7.19 -16.12 1.33
CA THR A 72 -7.00 -16.97 0.15
C THR A 72 -5.83 -17.94 0.33
N PHE A 73 -4.72 -17.49 0.92
CA PHE A 73 -3.57 -18.36 1.20
C PHE A 73 -3.97 -19.50 2.16
N TYR A 74 -4.65 -19.16 3.25
CA TYR A 74 -5.10 -20.14 4.23
C TYR A 74 -6.11 -21.13 3.63
N MET A 75 -7.03 -20.65 2.79
CA MET A 75 -8.03 -21.52 2.12
C MET A 75 -7.40 -22.55 1.20
N ILE A 76 -6.28 -22.25 0.54
CA ILE A 76 -5.61 -23.17 -0.39
C ILE A 76 -4.58 -24.05 0.34
N MET A 77 -3.76 -23.47 1.22
CA MET A 77 -2.69 -24.22 1.88
C MET A 77 -3.17 -25.15 2.99
N LEU A 78 -4.23 -24.79 3.73
CA LEU A 78 -4.72 -25.66 4.80
C LEU A 78 -5.18 -27.03 4.28
N PRO A 79 -6.04 -27.14 3.26
CA PRO A 79 -6.44 -28.44 2.71
C PRO A 79 -5.25 -29.26 2.19
N VAL A 80 -4.29 -28.61 1.51
CA VAL A 80 -3.10 -29.27 0.95
C VAL A 80 -2.21 -29.86 2.06
N LEU A 81 -1.99 -29.11 3.15
CA LEU A 81 -1.19 -29.60 4.29
C LEU A 81 -1.85 -30.78 5.01
N PHE A 82 -3.19 -30.79 5.10
CA PHE A 82 -3.93 -31.93 5.65
C PHE A 82 -3.85 -33.15 4.73
N TRP A 83 -3.94 -32.96 3.42
CA TRP A 83 -3.83 -34.04 2.43
C TRP A 83 -2.43 -34.64 2.35
N CYS A 84 -1.38 -33.82 2.49
CA CYS A 84 0.01 -34.27 2.53
C CYS A 84 0.46 -34.85 3.89
N GLY A 85 -0.45 -35.01 4.86
CA GLY A 85 -0.17 -35.65 6.15
C GLY A 85 0.50 -34.77 7.21
N TYR A 86 0.78 -33.50 6.94
CA TYR A 86 1.40 -32.55 7.89
C TYR A 86 0.36 -31.89 8.82
N THR A 87 -0.39 -32.72 9.53
CA THR A 87 -1.54 -32.28 10.37
C THR A 87 -1.12 -31.39 11.55
N GLU A 88 0.10 -31.59 12.09
CA GLU A 88 0.63 -30.75 13.18
C GLU A 88 0.93 -29.31 12.73
N VAL A 89 1.47 -29.13 11.53
CA VAL A 89 1.77 -27.81 10.95
C VAL A 89 0.46 -27.08 10.60
N GLY A 90 -0.53 -27.80 10.04
CA GLY A 90 -1.86 -27.25 9.76
C GLY A 90 -2.59 -26.74 11.01
N ARG A 91 -2.44 -27.41 12.16
CA ARG A 91 -3.01 -26.94 13.45
C ARG A 91 -2.31 -25.68 13.98
N GLY A 92 -1.01 -25.50 13.73
CA GLY A 92 -0.28 -24.28 14.09
C GLY A 92 -0.71 -23.07 13.25
N ILE A 93 -0.82 -23.26 11.94
CA ILE A 93 -1.21 -22.22 10.98
C ILE A 93 -2.66 -21.75 11.20
N ARG A 94 -3.61 -22.65 11.51
CA ARG A 94 -4.99 -22.24 11.89
C ARG A 94 -5.03 -21.35 13.14
N ARG A 95 -4.18 -21.64 14.13
CA ARG A 95 -4.11 -20.83 15.36
C ARG A 95 -3.54 -19.44 15.11
N LEU A 96 -2.65 -19.31 14.13
CA LEU A 96 -2.13 -18.01 13.70
C LEU A 96 -3.20 -17.19 12.97
N HIS A 97 -3.99 -17.83 12.10
CA HIS A 97 -5.10 -17.20 11.38
C HIS A 97 -6.14 -16.58 12.34
N GLN A 98 -6.57 -17.33 13.35
CA GLN A 98 -7.57 -16.88 14.34
C GLN A 98 -7.09 -15.71 15.23
N ARG A 99 -5.79 -15.44 15.28
CA ARG A 99 -5.21 -14.36 16.11
C ARG A 99 -4.96 -13.07 15.33
N LEU A 100 -4.96 -13.13 14.00
CA LEU A 100 -4.63 -12.00 13.12
C LEU A 100 -5.87 -11.38 12.46
N VAL A 101 -7.06 -11.96 12.66
CA VAL A 101 -8.38 -11.49 12.21
C VAL A 101 -9.27 -11.32 13.43
#